data_AF-A0A9J6DYJ1-F1
#
_entry.id   AF-A0A9J6DYJ1-F1
#
_cell.length_a   1.000
_cell.length_b   1.000
_cell.length_c   1.000
_cell.angle_alpha   90.00
_cell.angle_beta   90.00
_cell.angle_gamma   90.00
#
_symmetry.space_group_name_H-M   'P 1'
#
loop_
_entity.id
_entity.type
_entity.pdbx_description
1 polymer ?
#
loop_
_entity_poly.entity_id
_entity_poly.type
_entity_poly.pdbx_seq_one_letter_code
_entity_poly.pdbx_strand_id
1 'polypeptide(L)'
;MGHRKDSDVETPYKALRCGDDVVAASSANKTTTVADVARRHRDVLGYYGARKDAVWIVGQCEWNMREKSSVDVVKLAKALDADAASEGRLQNVSVDFITDCGRSTCGSRRECVRKMAAHYHFVVVATDSDCFHSPYELIHDAFEFDIVPVILAPRGETLDYPWLSVVHSVDFGSLGNMVAHLRVLLSSPEAYEKYFSWKERCVEVAAADLCLLCVAMNDKSYEGRVRRSPEDRSTDRKIQASRDECRGRAPAFARAFPVVSNDDPN
;
A
#
# COMPACT_ATOMS: atom_id res chain seq x y z
N MET A 1 7.74 2.70 -12.63
CA MET A 1 7.54 3.89 -11.77
C MET A 1 6.06 4.15 -11.62
N GLY A 2 5.58 4.43 -10.40
CA GLY A 2 4.19 4.80 -10.15
C GLY A 2 3.98 6.30 -10.09
N HIS A 3 2.87 6.78 -10.64
CA HIS A 3 2.51 8.20 -10.67
C HIS A 3 1.15 8.46 -10.00
N ARG A 4 0.92 9.70 -9.59
CA ARG A 4 -0.38 10.20 -9.14
C ARG A 4 -1.21 10.56 -10.36
N LYS A 5 -2.36 9.90 -10.57
CA LYS A 5 -3.23 10.08 -11.76
C LYS A 5 -3.89 11.47 -11.86
N ASP A 6 -3.84 12.27 -10.80
CA ASP A 6 -4.42 13.61 -10.70
C ASP A 6 -3.45 14.74 -11.09
N SER A 7 -2.25 14.40 -11.55
CA SER A 7 -1.22 15.35 -11.94
C SER A 7 -0.97 15.28 -13.45
N ASP A 8 -1.06 16.43 -14.14
CA ASP A 8 -0.71 16.56 -15.57
C ASP A 8 0.77 16.23 -15.86
N VAL A 9 1.58 16.15 -14.80
CA VAL A 9 2.96 15.66 -14.84
C VAL A 9 3.07 14.40 -13.97
N GLU A 10 3.41 13.29 -14.59
CA GLU A 10 3.75 12.05 -13.90
C GLU A 10 5.06 12.22 -13.12
N THR A 11 4.98 12.61 -11.85
CA THR A 11 6.12 12.60 -10.94
C THR A 11 6.02 11.40 -10.01
N PRO A 12 7.09 10.59 -9.86
CA PRO A 12 7.08 9.50 -8.89
C PRO A 12 7.00 10.06 -7.46
N TYR A 13 6.57 9.25 -6.49
CA TYR A 13 6.60 9.64 -5.07
C TYR A 13 7.99 9.46 -4.46
N LYS A 14 8.58 8.29 -4.71
CA LYS A 14 9.98 7.96 -4.51
C LYS A 14 10.41 7.11 -5.71
N ALA A 15 11.69 7.09 -6.01
CA ALA A 15 12.24 6.15 -6.98
C ALA A 15 13.23 5.21 -6.27
N LEU A 16 13.38 4.01 -6.82
CA LEU A 16 14.36 3.05 -6.34
C LEU A 16 15.48 2.98 -7.34
N ARG A 17 16.71 3.20 -6.87
CA ARG A 17 17.91 3.01 -7.68
C ARG A 17 18.63 1.76 -7.21
N CYS A 18 18.75 0.78 -8.09
CA CYS A 18 19.37 -0.51 -7.83
C CYS A 18 20.65 -0.69 -8.66
N GLY A 19 21.70 -1.28 -8.08
CA GLY A 19 22.95 -1.58 -8.78
C GLY A 19 24.19 -1.48 -7.89
N ASP A 20 25.26 -2.21 -8.24
CA ASP A 20 26.52 -2.22 -7.48
C ASP A 20 27.22 -0.86 -7.50
N ASP A 21 27.03 -0.08 -8.57
CA ASP A 21 27.49 1.30 -8.73
C ASP A 21 26.84 2.25 -7.72
N VAL A 22 25.61 1.96 -7.31
CA VAL A 22 24.82 2.73 -6.35
C VAL A 22 25.35 2.55 -4.94
N VAL A 23 25.66 1.32 -4.56
CA VAL A 23 26.20 0.96 -3.23
C VAL A 23 27.60 1.57 -3.02
N ALA A 24 28.41 1.66 -4.08
CA ALA A 24 29.71 2.30 -4.05
C ALA A 24 29.62 3.84 -3.95
N ALA A 25 28.65 4.46 -4.63
CA ALA A 25 28.44 5.91 -4.62
C ALA A 25 27.71 6.43 -3.37
N SER A 26 26.94 5.60 -2.68
CA SER A 26 26.12 5.98 -1.53
C SER A 26 26.88 6.07 -0.21
N SER A 27 28.15 6.49 -0.22
CA SER A 27 28.96 6.67 1.00
C SER A 27 28.29 7.58 2.07
N ALA A 28 27.25 8.34 1.71
CA ALA A 28 26.38 9.11 2.62
C ALA A 28 25.04 8.42 3.00
N ASN A 29 24.52 7.47 2.20
CA ASN A 29 23.31 6.68 2.48
C ASN A 29 23.69 5.21 2.59
N LYS A 30 23.90 4.74 3.83
CA LYS A 30 24.27 3.36 4.12
C LYS A 30 23.17 2.41 3.63
N THR A 31 23.51 1.45 2.77
CA THR A 31 22.59 0.36 2.41
C THR A 31 22.20 -0.41 3.66
N THR A 32 20.94 -0.86 3.70
CA THR A 32 20.39 -1.60 4.83
C THR A 32 20.56 -3.08 4.55
N THR A 33 21.27 -3.80 5.42
CA THR A 33 21.44 -5.26 5.29
C THR A 33 20.23 -6.02 5.84
N VAL A 34 20.04 -7.26 5.40
CA VAL A 34 19.02 -8.15 6.00
C VAL A 34 19.25 -8.30 7.50
N ALA A 35 20.52 -8.36 7.94
CA ALA A 35 20.87 -8.45 9.36
C ALA A 35 20.45 -7.21 10.16
N ASP A 36 20.48 -6.01 9.55
CA ASP A 36 19.99 -4.78 10.18
C ASP A 36 18.47 -4.78 10.32
N VAL A 37 17.75 -5.27 9.31
CA VAL A 37 16.29 -5.45 9.36
C VAL A 37 15.91 -6.46 10.45
N ALA A 38 16.56 -7.63 10.45
CA ALA A 38 16.34 -8.68 11.45
C ALA A 38 16.57 -8.17 12.89
N ARG A 39 17.58 -7.32 13.08
CA ARG A 39 17.83 -6.66 14.36
C ARG A 39 16.67 -5.76 14.78
N ARG A 40 16.20 -4.87 13.89
CA ARG A 40 15.05 -4.00 14.16
C ARG A 40 13.78 -4.79 14.45
N HIS A 41 13.53 -5.90 13.74
CA HIS A 41 12.40 -6.79 14.03
C HIS A 41 12.51 -7.44 15.40
N ARG A 42 13.70 -7.87 15.83
CA ARG A 42 13.91 -8.35 17.21
C ARG A 42 13.68 -7.26 18.26
N ASP A 43 14.13 -6.04 18.01
CA ASP A 43 13.92 -4.91 18.91
C ASP A 43 12.43 -4.58 19.07
N VAL A 44 11.68 -4.58 17.95
CA VAL A 44 10.22 -4.43 17.92
C VAL A 44 9.54 -5.56 18.71
N LEU A 45 9.94 -6.81 18.48
CA LEU A 45 9.40 -7.97 19.21
C LEU A 45 9.66 -7.86 20.72
N GLY A 46 10.84 -7.37 21.12
CA GLY A 46 11.20 -7.15 22.52
C GLY A 46 10.38 -6.06 23.21
N TYR A 47 9.97 -5.02 22.47
CA TYR A 47 9.22 -3.89 23.03
C TYR A 47 7.69 -4.07 22.98
N TYR A 48 7.16 -4.52 21.84
CA TYR A 48 5.73 -4.63 21.58
C TYR A 48 5.17 -6.06 21.73
N GLY A 49 6.03 -7.05 21.85
CA GLY A 49 5.65 -8.47 21.84
C GLY A 49 5.39 -9.00 20.44
N ALA A 50 4.74 -10.16 20.35
CA ALA A 50 4.46 -10.84 19.09
C ALA A 50 3.62 -9.97 18.15
N ARG A 51 4.08 -9.84 16.91
CA ARG A 51 3.33 -9.17 15.84
C ARG A 51 2.16 -10.05 15.39
N LYS A 52 1.05 -9.42 15.05
CA LYS A 52 -0.09 -10.01 14.36
C LYS A 52 0.26 -10.28 12.89
N ASP A 53 -0.62 -10.97 12.18
CA ASP A 53 -0.30 -11.41 10.82
C ASP A 53 -0.36 -10.25 9.82
N ALA A 54 -1.55 -9.73 9.54
CA ALA A 54 -1.75 -8.71 8.53
C ALA A 54 -2.72 -7.61 8.96
N VAL A 55 -2.56 -6.43 8.39
CA VAL A 55 -3.47 -5.29 8.58
C VAL A 55 -3.82 -4.65 7.26
N TRP A 56 -5.06 -4.17 7.16
CA TRP A 56 -5.54 -3.39 6.03
C TRP A 56 -6.17 -2.08 6.51
N ILE A 57 -5.57 -0.97 6.08
CA ILE A 57 -6.15 0.37 6.17
C ILE A 57 -7.19 0.54 5.05
N VAL A 58 -8.47 0.52 5.40
CA VAL A 58 -9.61 0.60 4.47
C VAL A 58 -10.35 1.93 4.64
N GLY A 59 -10.80 2.47 3.52
CA GLY A 59 -11.72 3.61 3.52
C GLY A 59 -13.15 3.17 3.83
N GLN A 60 -14.01 4.17 3.96
CA GLN A 60 -15.41 3.93 4.30
C GLN A 60 -16.17 3.25 3.16
N CYS A 61 -15.76 3.48 1.90
CA CYS A 61 -16.41 2.82 0.78
C CYS A 61 -15.98 1.36 0.64
N GLU A 62 -14.70 1.00 0.75
CA GLU A 62 -14.26 -0.40 0.72
C GLU A 62 -14.87 -1.18 1.89
N TRP A 63 -15.00 -0.55 3.05
CA TRP A 63 -15.68 -1.14 4.19
C TRP A 63 -17.16 -1.43 3.89
N ASN A 64 -17.88 -0.49 3.30
CA ASN A 64 -19.31 -0.63 2.98
C ASN A 64 -19.56 -1.56 1.79
N MET A 65 -18.60 -1.63 0.86
CA MET A 65 -18.65 -2.51 -0.29
C MET A 65 -18.02 -3.86 -0.02
N ARG A 66 -17.44 -4.15 1.16
CA ARG A 66 -16.71 -5.40 1.41
C ARG A 66 -17.48 -6.65 0.96
N GLU A 67 -18.79 -6.71 1.18
CA GLU A 67 -19.65 -7.84 0.79
C GLU A 67 -19.88 -7.97 -0.73
N LYS A 68 -19.71 -6.88 -1.50
CA LYS A 68 -19.96 -6.77 -2.94
C LYS A 68 -18.71 -6.46 -3.77
N SER A 69 -17.61 -6.10 -3.11
CA SER A 69 -16.36 -5.67 -3.71
C SER A 69 -15.77 -6.83 -4.52
N SER A 70 -15.47 -6.54 -5.79
CA SER A 70 -14.70 -7.42 -6.66
C SER A 70 -13.23 -7.51 -6.26
N VAL A 71 -12.77 -6.61 -5.37
CA VAL A 71 -11.46 -6.73 -4.74
C VAL A 71 -11.54 -7.95 -3.85
N ASP A 72 -10.62 -8.87 -4.08
CA ASP A 72 -10.53 -10.19 -3.52
C ASP A 72 -10.33 -10.22 -1.99
N VAL A 73 -10.78 -9.22 -1.23
CA VAL A 73 -10.67 -9.07 0.23
C VAL A 73 -11.59 -10.01 0.96
N VAL A 74 -12.85 -10.03 0.55
CA VAL A 74 -13.84 -10.94 1.11
C VAL A 74 -13.65 -12.32 0.52
N LYS A 75 -13.08 -12.46 -0.68
CA LYS A 75 -12.61 -13.76 -1.16
C LYS A 75 -11.31 -14.22 -0.49
N LEU A 76 -10.43 -13.32 -0.08
CA LEU A 76 -9.19 -13.63 0.65
C LEU A 76 -9.56 -13.97 2.08
N ALA A 77 -10.33 -13.15 2.78
CA ALA A 77 -10.88 -13.45 4.10
C ALA A 77 -11.76 -14.71 4.07
N LYS A 78 -12.60 -14.90 3.05
CA LYS A 78 -13.36 -16.16 2.88
C LYS A 78 -12.50 -17.32 2.42
N ALA A 79 -11.43 -17.17 1.64
CA ALA A 79 -10.53 -18.28 1.27
C ALA A 79 -9.68 -18.67 2.47
N LEU A 80 -9.25 -17.67 3.24
CA LEU A 80 -8.67 -17.81 4.56
C LEU A 80 -9.60 -18.62 5.46
N ASP A 81 -10.93 -18.39 5.43
CA ASP A 81 -11.94 -19.15 6.19
C ASP A 81 -12.42 -20.48 5.53
N ALA A 82 -12.47 -20.58 4.20
CA ALA A 82 -13.12 -21.66 3.44
C ALA A 82 -12.16 -22.80 3.06
N ASP A 83 -10.85 -22.56 3.08
CA ASP A 83 -9.85 -23.63 2.95
C ASP A 83 -9.76 -24.52 4.21
N ALA A 84 -10.64 -24.31 5.20
CA ALA A 84 -10.84 -25.21 6.33
C ALA A 84 -11.70 -26.45 5.99
N ALA A 85 -12.40 -26.48 4.85
CA ALA A 85 -13.45 -27.46 4.61
C ALA A 85 -13.02 -28.76 3.89
N SER A 86 -11.88 -28.81 3.19
CA SER A 86 -11.60 -29.96 2.31
C SER A 86 -10.44 -30.88 2.69
N GLU A 87 -9.62 -30.61 3.71
CA GLU A 87 -8.67 -31.62 4.24
C GLU A 87 -7.93 -31.07 5.48
N GLY A 88 -8.42 -31.40 6.68
CA GLY A 88 -7.57 -31.54 7.88
C GLY A 88 -6.63 -30.38 8.25
N ARG A 89 -7.21 -29.19 8.54
CA ARG A 89 -6.68 -28.17 9.47
C ARG A 89 -5.50 -27.30 8.97
N LEU A 90 -5.79 -26.33 8.09
CA LEU A 90 -4.88 -25.22 7.77
C LEU A 90 -5.33 -23.92 8.46
N GLN A 91 -4.54 -23.41 9.41
CA GLN A 91 -4.87 -22.26 10.27
C GLN A 91 -4.85 -20.92 9.51
N ASN A 92 -5.88 -20.07 9.66
CA ASN A 92 -6.03 -18.78 8.95
C ASN A 92 -4.86 -17.80 9.17
N VAL A 93 -4.53 -17.01 8.14
CA VAL A 93 -3.83 -15.72 8.29
C VAL A 93 -4.86 -14.68 8.74
N SER A 94 -4.67 -14.08 9.91
CA SER A 94 -5.57 -13.05 10.42
C SER A 94 -5.35 -11.69 9.73
N VAL A 95 -6.43 -11.00 9.38
CA VAL A 95 -6.36 -9.66 8.80
C VAL A 95 -7.20 -8.70 9.65
N ASP A 96 -6.53 -7.74 10.29
CA ASP A 96 -7.20 -6.66 11.00
C ASP A 96 -7.55 -5.52 10.04
N PHE A 97 -8.71 -4.89 10.24
CA PHE A 97 -9.17 -3.77 9.43
C PHE A 97 -9.11 -2.46 10.23
N ILE A 98 -8.37 -1.49 9.71
CA ILE A 98 -8.36 -0.12 10.21
C ILE A 98 -9.23 0.71 9.29
N THR A 99 -10.39 1.11 9.79
CA THR A 99 -11.38 1.85 9.00
C THR A 99 -11.07 3.34 8.91
N ASP A 100 -11.85 4.03 8.09
CA ASP A 100 -11.77 5.48 7.91
C ASP A 100 -10.37 5.96 7.49
N CYS A 101 -9.68 5.15 6.68
CA CYS A 101 -8.30 5.38 6.24
C CYS A 101 -7.31 5.62 7.39
N GLY A 102 -7.62 5.11 8.59
CA GLY A 102 -6.79 5.29 9.78
C GLY A 102 -6.88 6.66 10.44
N ARG A 103 -7.81 7.54 10.03
CA ARG A 103 -7.94 8.91 10.59
C ARG A 103 -8.08 8.94 12.12
N SER A 104 -8.70 7.92 12.70
CA SER A 104 -8.87 7.78 14.16
C SER A 104 -7.67 7.13 14.87
N THR A 105 -6.77 6.49 14.13
CA THR A 105 -5.67 5.67 14.68
C THR A 105 -4.30 6.34 14.52
N CYS A 106 -4.13 7.14 13.47
CA CYS A 106 -2.87 7.75 13.07
C CYS A 106 -3.10 9.14 12.44
N GLY A 107 -2.16 10.06 12.64
CA GLY A 107 -2.25 11.44 12.14
C GLY A 107 -1.80 11.61 10.68
N SER A 108 -1.04 10.66 10.13
CA SER A 108 -0.61 10.65 8.73
C SER A 108 -0.41 9.22 8.20
N ARG A 109 -0.43 9.02 6.87
CA ARG A 109 -0.13 7.73 6.21
C ARG A 109 1.12 7.07 6.79
N ARG A 110 2.21 7.82 6.74
CA ARG A 110 3.54 7.37 7.12
C ARG A 110 3.56 6.94 8.59
N GLU A 111 2.88 7.68 9.46
CA GLU A 111 2.71 7.29 10.86
C GLU A 111 1.86 6.01 11.00
N CYS A 112 0.80 5.85 10.21
CA CYS A 112 0.02 4.62 10.19
C CYS A 112 0.92 3.43 9.85
N VAL A 113 1.65 3.49 8.74
CA VAL A 113 2.50 2.39 8.29
C VAL A 113 3.60 2.09 9.31
N ARG A 114 4.22 3.11 9.92
CA ARG A 114 5.19 2.94 11.00
C ARG A 114 4.59 2.19 12.20
N LYS A 115 3.38 2.57 12.63
CA LYS A 115 2.67 1.87 13.70
C LYS A 115 2.34 0.43 13.29
N MET A 116 1.90 0.23 12.05
CA MET A 116 1.58 -1.12 11.54
C MET A 116 2.80 -2.02 11.48
N ALA A 117 3.96 -1.52 11.04
CA ALA A 117 5.21 -2.26 11.03
C ALA A 117 5.65 -2.76 12.41
N ALA A 118 5.33 -2.00 13.46
CA ALA A 118 5.60 -2.39 14.84
C ALA A 118 4.69 -3.54 15.33
N HIS A 119 3.50 -3.69 14.75
CA HIS A 119 2.46 -4.59 15.28
C HIS A 119 2.06 -5.73 14.32
N TYR A 120 2.44 -5.67 13.04
CA TYR A 120 2.01 -6.61 12.00
C TYR A 120 3.18 -7.05 11.12
N HIS A 121 3.08 -8.25 10.54
CA HIS A 121 4.04 -8.74 9.54
C HIS A 121 3.72 -8.20 8.14
N PHE A 122 2.44 -8.03 7.82
CA PHE A 122 2.00 -7.62 6.50
C PHE A 122 1.11 -6.40 6.54
N VAL A 123 1.26 -5.52 5.55
CA VAL A 123 0.29 -4.47 5.26
C VAL A 123 -0.34 -4.76 3.90
N VAL A 124 -1.67 -4.81 3.86
CA VAL A 124 -2.40 -5.04 2.63
C VAL A 124 -2.52 -3.73 1.86
N VAL A 125 -2.18 -3.79 0.58
CA VAL A 125 -2.24 -2.68 -0.37
C VAL A 125 -3.18 -3.08 -1.50
N ALA A 126 -4.37 -2.49 -1.54
CA ALA A 126 -5.23 -2.62 -2.72
C ALA A 126 -4.95 -1.49 -3.69
N THR A 127 -4.91 -1.82 -4.98
CA THR A 127 -4.61 -0.83 -6.01
C THR A 127 -5.77 0.08 -6.36
N ASP A 128 -6.99 -0.39 -6.11
CA ASP A 128 -8.24 0.37 -6.21
C ASP A 128 -8.78 0.64 -4.80
N SER A 129 -8.05 1.46 -4.02
CA SER A 129 -8.50 1.91 -2.70
C SER A 129 -9.16 3.29 -2.80
N ASP A 130 -10.26 3.48 -2.09
CA ASP A 130 -10.91 4.77 -1.88
C ASP A 130 -10.20 5.64 -0.83
N CYS A 131 -9.17 5.11 -0.18
CA CYS A 131 -8.26 5.94 0.61
C CYS A 131 -7.45 6.91 -0.25
N PHE A 132 -7.15 8.08 0.33
CA PHE A 132 -6.44 9.18 -0.32
C PHE A 132 -4.94 8.94 -0.56
N HIS A 133 -4.48 7.73 -0.30
CA HIS A 133 -3.08 7.34 -0.47
C HIS A 133 -2.96 6.56 -1.77
N SER A 134 -2.01 6.94 -2.62
CA SER A 134 -1.69 6.09 -3.77
C SER A 134 -1.10 4.76 -3.27
N PRO A 135 -1.47 3.61 -3.88
CA PRO A 135 -0.91 2.30 -3.56
C PRO A 135 0.63 2.31 -3.53
N TYR A 136 1.23 3.06 -4.46
CA TYR A 136 2.67 3.24 -4.53
C TYR A 136 3.26 3.90 -3.28
N GLU A 137 2.62 4.94 -2.78
CA GLU A 137 3.13 5.64 -1.61
C GLU A 137 3.04 4.78 -0.35
N LEU A 138 1.99 3.96 -0.25
CA LEU A 138 1.84 2.98 0.82
C LEU A 138 2.93 1.90 0.75
N ILE A 139 3.25 1.42 -0.45
CA ILE A 139 4.35 0.46 -0.69
C ILE A 139 5.70 1.07 -0.28
N HIS A 140 5.97 2.31 -0.67
CA HIS A 140 7.22 2.99 -0.32
C HIS A 140 7.36 3.25 1.18
N ASP A 141 6.28 3.67 1.85
CA ASP A 141 6.30 3.80 3.31
C ASP A 141 6.50 2.43 3.98
N ALA A 142 5.92 1.36 3.42
CA ALA A 142 6.09 -0.01 3.94
C ALA A 142 7.53 -0.52 3.78
N PHE A 143 8.16 -0.24 2.63
CA PHE A 143 9.57 -0.47 2.42
C PHE A 143 10.40 0.27 3.45
N GLU A 144 10.12 1.53 3.73
CA GLU A 144 10.87 2.29 4.72
C GLU A 144 10.79 1.71 6.13
N PHE A 145 9.61 1.24 6.54
CA PHE A 145 9.38 0.72 7.90
C PHE A 145 9.54 -0.79 8.06
N ASP A 146 10.13 -1.49 7.09
CA ASP A 146 10.40 -2.93 7.16
C ASP A 146 9.15 -3.80 7.38
N ILE A 147 8.04 -3.45 6.74
CA ILE A 147 6.82 -4.27 6.69
C ILE A 147 6.57 -4.72 5.26
N VAL A 148 6.23 -6.00 5.06
CA VAL A 148 6.05 -6.57 3.71
C VAL A 148 4.69 -6.16 3.15
N PRO A 149 4.62 -5.49 1.99
CA PRO A 149 3.37 -5.18 1.32
C PRO A 149 2.77 -6.44 0.69
N VAL A 150 1.47 -6.66 0.91
CA VAL A 150 0.65 -7.66 0.22
C VAL A 150 -0.25 -6.93 -0.75
N ILE A 151 0.06 -7.02 -2.04
CA ILE A 151 -0.60 -6.25 -3.08
C ILE A 151 -1.76 -7.05 -3.66
N LEU A 152 -2.95 -6.46 -3.60
CA LEU A 152 -4.16 -6.96 -4.23
C LEU A 152 -4.47 -6.10 -5.44
N ALA A 153 -4.10 -6.61 -6.61
CA ALA A 153 -4.28 -5.92 -7.88
C ALA A 153 -5.02 -6.81 -8.90
N PRO A 154 -5.82 -6.22 -9.80
CA PRO A 154 -6.30 -6.91 -10.99
C PRO A 154 -5.14 -7.29 -11.91
N ARG A 155 -5.36 -8.31 -12.75
CA ARG A 155 -4.36 -8.73 -13.76
C ARG A 155 -4.08 -7.59 -14.74
N GLY A 156 -2.79 -7.34 -15.00
CA GLY A 156 -2.34 -6.32 -15.95
C GLY A 156 -1.96 -4.98 -15.33
N GLU A 157 -2.17 -4.81 -14.02
CA GLU A 157 -1.60 -3.68 -13.31
C GLU A 157 -0.09 -3.89 -13.12
N THR A 158 0.69 -2.86 -13.47
CA THR A 158 2.14 -2.89 -13.35
C THR A 158 2.55 -1.87 -12.30
N LEU A 159 3.00 -2.36 -11.15
CA LEU A 159 3.68 -1.56 -10.15
C LEU A 159 5.16 -1.88 -10.24
N ASP A 160 6.00 -0.87 -10.09
CA ASP A 160 7.45 -1.01 -10.17
C ASP A 160 8.02 -1.14 -8.76
N TYR A 161 8.49 -2.33 -8.44
CA TYR A 161 9.08 -2.68 -7.15
C TYR A 161 10.23 -3.66 -7.36
N PRO A 162 11.22 -3.71 -6.45
CA PRO A 162 12.34 -4.63 -6.57
C PRO A 162 11.87 -6.08 -6.52
N TRP A 163 12.58 -6.97 -7.18
CA TRP A 163 12.28 -8.40 -7.11
C TRP A 163 12.32 -8.89 -5.65
N LEU A 164 11.34 -9.72 -5.28
CA LEU A 164 11.17 -10.26 -3.93
C LEU A 164 11.06 -9.16 -2.84
N SER A 165 10.34 -8.07 -3.10
CA SER A 165 10.06 -7.02 -2.12
C SER A 165 8.61 -6.98 -1.63
N VAL A 166 7.69 -7.59 -2.38
CA VAL A 166 6.25 -7.58 -2.13
C VAL A 166 5.65 -8.95 -2.42
N VAL A 167 4.50 -9.25 -1.84
CA VAL A 167 3.68 -10.41 -2.20
C VAL A 167 2.57 -9.90 -3.13
N HIS A 168 2.63 -10.19 -4.42
CA HIS A 168 1.67 -9.67 -5.39
C HIS A 168 0.64 -10.73 -5.77
N SER A 169 -0.66 -10.42 -5.67
CA SER A 169 -1.75 -11.38 -5.91
C SER A 169 -1.68 -12.06 -7.27
N VAL A 170 -1.25 -11.33 -8.31
CA VAL A 170 -1.16 -11.86 -9.69
C VAL A 170 -0.10 -12.94 -9.88
N ASP A 171 0.88 -13.03 -8.97
CA ASP A 171 1.94 -14.05 -9.02
C ASP A 171 1.40 -15.42 -8.58
N PHE A 172 0.25 -15.43 -7.90
CA PHE A 172 -0.39 -16.62 -7.38
C PHE A 172 -1.63 -16.94 -8.22
N GLY A 173 -1.64 -18.11 -8.87
CA GLY A 173 -2.77 -18.53 -9.71
C GLY A 173 -4.14 -18.55 -9.00
N SER A 174 -4.15 -18.56 -7.66
CA SER A 174 -5.31 -18.43 -6.79
C SER A 174 -4.96 -17.72 -5.48
N LEU A 175 -5.97 -17.15 -4.81
CA LEU A 175 -5.79 -16.55 -3.47
C LEU A 175 -5.37 -17.57 -2.42
N GLY A 176 -5.87 -18.80 -2.49
CA GLY A 176 -5.47 -19.88 -1.56
C GLY A 176 -3.97 -20.17 -1.61
N ASN A 177 -3.37 -20.13 -2.80
CA ASN A 177 -1.92 -20.30 -2.96
C ASN A 177 -1.13 -19.12 -2.35
N MET A 178 -1.64 -17.90 -2.50
CA MET A 178 -1.05 -16.72 -1.85
C MET A 178 -1.13 -16.82 -0.32
N VAL A 179 -2.28 -17.24 0.21
CA VAL A 179 -2.47 -17.48 1.65
C VAL A 179 -1.50 -18.54 2.17
N ALA A 180 -1.36 -19.66 1.46
CA ALA A 180 -0.41 -20.71 1.82
C ALA A 180 1.02 -20.17 1.87
N HIS A 181 1.40 -19.32 0.92
CA HIS A 181 2.69 -18.64 0.91
C HIS A 181 2.86 -17.71 2.12
N LEU A 182 1.88 -16.87 2.44
CA LEU A 182 1.92 -16.01 3.62
C LEU A 182 2.13 -16.79 4.94
N ARG A 183 1.53 -17.98 5.06
CA ARG A 183 1.75 -18.88 6.22
C ARG A 183 3.19 -19.38 6.31
N VAL A 184 3.79 -19.74 5.18
CA VAL A 184 5.21 -20.12 5.13
C VAL A 184 6.08 -18.96 5.64
N LEU A 185 5.76 -17.73 5.27
CA LEU A 185 6.47 -16.55 5.77
C LEU A 185 6.27 -16.32 7.28
N LEU A 186 5.05 -16.48 7.81
CA LEU A 186 4.77 -16.34 9.25
C LEU A 186 5.47 -17.41 10.09
N SER A 187 5.59 -18.62 9.56
CA SER A 187 6.23 -19.75 10.26
C SER A 187 7.75 -19.76 10.16
N SER A 188 8.33 -18.99 9.24
CA SER A 188 9.78 -18.96 9.00
C SER A 188 10.30 -17.51 8.97
N PRO A 189 10.90 -17.03 10.08
CA PRO A 189 11.51 -15.71 10.14
C PRO A 189 12.53 -15.49 9.03
N GLU A 190 13.32 -16.51 8.69
CA GLU A 190 14.31 -16.44 7.61
C GLU A 190 13.66 -16.24 6.23
N ALA A 191 12.54 -16.93 5.95
CA ALA A 191 11.81 -16.75 4.70
C ALA A 191 11.18 -15.36 4.60
N TYR A 192 10.65 -14.85 5.72
CA TYR A 192 10.12 -13.49 5.79
C TYR A 192 11.23 -12.43 5.63
N GLU A 193 12.39 -12.60 6.28
CA GLU A 193 13.51 -11.66 6.20
C GLU A 193 14.11 -11.55 4.79
N LYS A 194 14.00 -12.60 3.96
CA LYS A 194 14.43 -12.57 2.55
C LYS A 194 13.71 -11.51 1.71
N TYR A 195 12.51 -11.09 2.11
CA TYR A 195 11.75 -10.02 1.45
C TYR A 195 12.40 -8.63 1.59
N PHE A 196 13.47 -8.51 2.37
CA PHE A 196 14.23 -7.27 2.54
C PHE A 196 15.63 -7.33 1.92
N SER A 197 16.00 -8.44 1.28
CA SER A 197 17.31 -8.63 0.65
C SER A 197 17.62 -7.61 -0.45
N TRP A 198 16.58 -7.10 -1.12
CA TRP A 198 16.71 -6.07 -2.15
C TRP A 198 17.32 -4.76 -1.60
N LYS A 199 17.20 -4.47 -0.29
CA LYS A 199 17.74 -3.26 0.35
C LYS A 199 19.27 -3.20 0.39
N GLU A 200 19.94 -4.33 0.15
CA GLU A 200 21.39 -4.38 0.05
C GLU A 200 21.89 -3.81 -1.28
N ARG A 201 21.05 -3.85 -2.32
CA ARG A 201 21.41 -3.44 -3.68
C ARG A 201 20.62 -2.24 -4.20
N CYS A 202 19.60 -1.81 -3.47
CA CYS A 202 18.74 -0.71 -3.87
C CYS A 202 18.62 0.32 -2.74
N VAL A 203 18.56 1.59 -3.13
CA VAL A 203 18.27 2.70 -2.22
C VAL A 203 17.07 3.50 -2.73
N GLU A 204 16.26 3.99 -1.80
CA GLU A 204 15.24 4.99 -2.14
C GLU A 204 15.93 6.32 -2.43
N VAL A 205 15.63 6.90 -3.58
CA VAL A 205 16.02 8.24 -3.96
C VAL A 205 14.77 9.11 -4.04
N ALA A 206 14.91 10.38 -3.64
CA ALA A 206 13.83 11.35 -3.78
C ALA A 206 13.36 11.35 -5.25
N ALA A 207 12.05 11.26 -5.46
CA ALA A 207 11.52 11.20 -6.80
C ALA A 207 11.65 12.57 -7.48
N ALA A 208 12.35 12.55 -8.61
CA ALA A 208 12.59 13.66 -9.52
C ALA A 208 13.29 14.87 -8.90
N ASP A 209 14.43 15.20 -9.50
CA ASP A 209 15.02 16.52 -9.45
C ASP A 209 13.95 17.54 -9.89
N LEU A 210 13.61 18.52 -9.05
CA LEU A 210 12.71 19.63 -9.42
C LEU A 210 13.17 20.30 -10.73
N CYS A 211 14.46 20.17 -11.09
CA CYS A 211 14.99 20.59 -12.38
C CYS A 211 14.35 19.85 -13.57
N LEU A 212 14.06 18.54 -13.49
CA LEU A 212 13.38 17.82 -14.58
C LEU A 212 11.93 18.29 -14.76
N LEU A 213 11.22 18.55 -13.65
CA LEU A 213 9.90 19.18 -13.70
C LEU A 213 9.98 20.58 -14.31
N CYS A 214 10.97 21.38 -13.91
CA CYS A 214 11.19 22.72 -14.45
C CYS A 214 11.51 22.71 -15.95
N VAL A 215 12.33 21.77 -16.41
CA VAL A 215 12.62 21.57 -17.84
C VAL A 215 11.37 21.17 -18.59
N ALA A 216 10.58 20.22 -18.09
CA ALA A 216 9.33 19.81 -18.72
C ALA A 216 8.29 20.95 -18.76
N MET A 217 8.15 21.71 -17.68
CA MET A 217 7.25 22.87 -17.61
C MET A 217 7.66 24.00 -18.57
N ASN A 218 8.95 24.11 -18.88
CA ASN A 218 9.49 25.15 -19.77
C ASN A 218 9.75 24.64 -21.20
N ASP A 219 9.42 23.38 -21.49
CA ASP A 219 9.49 22.81 -22.83
C ASP A 219 8.26 23.25 -23.64
N LYS A 220 8.47 24.17 -24.58
CA LYS A 220 7.44 24.71 -25.46
C LYS A 220 6.77 23.66 -26.37
N SER A 221 7.34 22.45 -26.48
CA SER A 221 6.74 21.36 -27.25
C SER A 221 5.49 20.74 -26.58
N TYR A 222 5.22 21.07 -25.32
CA TYR A 222 4.05 20.60 -24.57
C TYR A 222 2.75 21.41 -24.81
N GLU A 223 2.81 22.59 -25.44
CA GLU A 223 1.65 23.47 -25.67
C GLU A 223 0.57 22.88 -26.63
N GLY A 224 0.74 21.65 -27.15
CA GLY A 224 -0.17 21.05 -28.13
C GLY A 224 -0.71 19.64 -27.83
N ARG A 225 -0.38 19.01 -26.69
CA ARG A 225 -0.66 17.58 -26.45
C ARG A 225 -1.72 17.25 -25.39
N VAL A 226 -2.55 18.20 -24.95
CA VAL A 226 -3.73 17.86 -24.14
C VAL A 226 -4.86 17.35 -25.05
N ARG A 227 -4.72 16.13 -25.57
CA ARG A 227 -5.84 15.34 -26.10
C ARG A 227 -6.03 14.14 -25.20
N ARG A 228 -7.03 14.20 -24.30
CA ARG A 228 -7.46 13.05 -23.49
C ARG A 228 -7.79 11.88 -24.41
N SER A 229 -7.21 10.70 -24.16
CA SER A 229 -7.56 9.50 -24.91
C SER A 229 -9.04 9.15 -24.65
N PRO A 230 -9.79 8.62 -25.64
CA PRO A 230 -11.12 8.06 -25.41
C PRO A 230 -11.14 6.94 -24.35
N GLU A 231 -10.02 6.22 -24.18
CA GLU A 231 -9.85 5.16 -23.19
C GLU A 231 -9.82 5.70 -21.75
N ASP A 232 -9.23 6.89 -21.55
CA ASP A 232 -9.21 7.57 -20.24
C ASP A 232 -10.63 7.94 -19.79
N ARG A 233 -11.50 8.37 -20.72
CA ARG A 233 -12.91 8.70 -20.40
C ARG A 233 -13.72 7.47 -19.97
N SER A 234 -13.40 6.29 -20.49
CA SER A 234 -14.07 5.03 -20.13
C SER A 234 -13.69 4.60 -18.72
N THR A 235 -12.39 4.71 -18.40
CA THR A 235 -11.85 4.41 -17.09
C THR A 235 -12.34 5.41 -16.03
N ASP A 236 -12.34 6.71 -16.35
CA ASP A 236 -12.90 7.76 -15.48
C ASP A 236 -14.39 7.57 -15.20
N ARG A 237 -15.17 7.14 -16.19
CA ARG A 237 -16.60 6.84 -15.99
C ARG A 237 -16.82 5.64 -15.08
N LYS A 238 -15.97 4.61 -15.16
CA LYS A 238 -16.05 3.43 -14.28
C LYS A 238 -15.64 3.78 -12.86
N ILE A 239 -14.56 4.56 -12.70
CA ILE A 239 -14.12 5.09 -11.41
C ILE A 239 -15.20 6.00 -10.82
N GLN A 240 -15.77 6.92 -11.62
CA GLN A 240 -16.84 7.82 -11.16
C GLN A 240 -18.12 7.06 -10.79
N ALA A 241 -18.51 6.04 -11.56
CA ALA A 241 -19.67 5.20 -11.24
C ALA A 241 -19.47 4.43 -9.94
N SER A 242 -18.27 3.88 -9.70
CA SER A 242 -17.91 3.24 -8.42
C SER A 242 -18.03 4.25 -7.26
N ARG A 243 -17.47 5.47 -7.45
CA ARG A 243 -17.54 6.56 -6.47
C ARG A 243 -18.97 7.04 -6.19
N ASP A 244 -19.84 7.04 -7.19
CA ASP A 244 -21.25 7.42 -7.03
C ASP A 244 -22.05 6.31 -6.33
N GLU A 245 -21.73 5.03 -6.57
CA GLU A 245 -22.29 3.89 -5.84
C GLU A 245 -21.87 3.91 -4.36
N CYS A 246 -20.64 4.35 -4.06
CA CYS A 246 -20.19 4.62 -2.69
C CYS A 246 -21.05 5.71 -2.01
N ARG A 247 -21.29 6.83 -2.72
CA ARG A 247 -22.04 7.98 -2.20
C ARG A 247 -23.52 7.66 -1.96
N GLY A 248 -24.13 6.84 -2.82
CA GLY A 248 -25.55 6.48 -2.73
C GLY A 248 -25.91 5.50 -1.60
N ARG A 249 -24.93 4.89 -0.93
CA ARG A 249 -25.15 3.89 0.13
C ARG A 249 -24.66 4.31 1.51
N ALA A 250 -24.22 5.56 1.68
CA ALA A 250 -23.99 6.11 3.00
C ALA A 250 -25.33 6.07 3.77
N PRO A 251 -25.42 5.43 4.95
CA PRO A 251 -26.57 5.65 5.80
C PRO A 251 -26.64 7.15 6.11
N ALA A 252 -27.83 7.74 6.01
CA ALA A 252 -28.08 9.10 6.43
C ALA A 252 -27.91 9.20 7.96
N PHE A 253 -26.67 9.21 8.44
CA PHE A 253 -26.38 9.58 9.81
C PHE A 253 -26.40 11.11 9.91
N ALA A 254 -27.63 11.57 10.16
CA ALA A 254 -28.01 12.64 11.06
C ALA A 254 -27.01 13.79 11.24
N ARG A 255 -27.47 14.94 10.75
CA ARG A 255 -27.31 16.25 11.41
C ARG A 255 -27.19 16.12 12.93
N ALA A 256 -26.07 16.56 13.48
CA ALA A 256 -25.99 17.37 14.70
C ALA A 256 -24.52 17.69 14.94
N PHE A 257 -24.12 18.94 14.75
CA PHE A 257 -23.60 19.81 15.81
C PHE A 257 -23.52 21.24 15.24
N PRO A 258 -23.88 22.25 16.06
CA PRO A 258 -24.04 23.62 15.60
C PRO A 258 -22.69 24.25 15.30
N VAL A 259 -22.71 25.18 14.35
CA VAL A 259 -21.68 26.18 14.16
C VAL A 259 -21.48 26.90 15.50
N VAL A 260 -20.30 26.75 16.09
CA VAL A 260 -19.85 27.67 17.15
C VAL A 260 -19.25 28.87 16.44
N SER A 261 -20.03 29.94 16.38
CA SER A 261 -19.53 31.28 16.15
C SER A 261 -18.71 31.70 17.37
N ASN A 262 -17.41 31.90 17.18
CA ASN A 262 -16.61 32.69 18.12
C ASN A 262 -16.75 34.15 17.69
N ASP A 263 -17.74 34.83 18.27
CA ASP A 263 -17.62 36.25 18.57
C ASP A 263 -17.34 36.37 20.07
N ASP A 264 -16.27 37.11 20.38
CA ASP A 264 -15.78 37.53 21.71
C ASP A 264 -16.89 38.21 22.54
N PRO A 265 -16.78 38.26 23.89
CA PRO A 265 -15.98 39.34 24.52
C PRO A 265 -15.28 38.97 25.85
N ASN A 266 -14.02 39.40 26.00
CA ASN A 266 -13.58 40.28 27.10
C ASN A 266 -12.23 40.93 26.81
#